data_AF-A0A0Q3F5H3-F1
#
_entry.id   AF-A0A0Q3F5H3-F1
#
_cell.length_a   1.000
_cell.length_b   1.000
_cell.length_c   1.000
_cell.angle_alpha   90.00
_cell.angle_beta   90.00
_cell.angle_gamma   90.00
#
_symmetry.space_group_name_H-M   'P 1'
#
loop_
_entity.id
_entity.type
_entity.pdbx_description
1 polymer ?
#
loop_
_entity_poly.entity_id
_entity_poly.type
_entity_poly.pdbx_seq_one_letter_code
_entity_poly.pdbx_strand_id
1 'polypeptide(L)'
;MRPEACSDPEYYTKIAGYVEVAREMYGADYNPSQHDLDPEVVIRAGGGKKHGRYYMGEGTIGLTTTPNLAQIRARSTRSSASIHTRPEPARPEMKALAEELYTVEQMKQCILQDMEQFIPHCVQQCIEDMQPQIQAAMKAQCDYFLVCFTHMLVS
;
A
#
# COMPACT_ATOMS: atom_id res chain seq x y z
N MET A 1 -36.81 -3.04 6.95
CA MET A 1 -35.49 -3.57 7.36
C MET A 1 -34.57 -3.45 6.15
N ARG A 2 -33.67 -2.47 6.14
CA ARG A 2 -32.68 -2.29 5.08
C ARG A 2 -31.54 -3.29 5.37
N PRO A 3 -31.07 -4.11 4.42
CA PRO A 3 -29.94 -4.97 4.70
C PRO A 3 -28.73 -4.05 4.90
N GLU A 4 -28.22 -4.00 6.13
CA GLU A 4 -26.88 -3.52 6.42
C GLU A 4 -25.96 -4.25 5.44
N ALA A 5 -25.36 -3.52 4.50
CA ALA A 5 -24.45 -4.12 3.53
C ALA A 5 -23.35 -4.81 4.34
N CYS A 6 -23.28 -6.14 4.26
CA CYS A 6 -22.28 -6.93 4.94
C CYS A 6 -20.90 -6.46 4.44
N SER A 7 -20.31 -5.52 5.18
CA SER A 7 -19.06 -4.86 4.85
C SER A 7 -17.91 -5.67 5.45
N ASP A 8 -17.96 -6.98 5.30
CA ASP A 8 -16.84 -7.84 5.62
C ASP A 8 -15.84 -7.77 4.45
N PRO A 9 -14.66 -7.16 4.62
CA PRO A 9 -13.66 -7.07 3.55
C PRO A 9 -13.22 -8.45 3.03
N GLU A 10 -13.37 -9.52 3.83
CA GLU A 10 -13.10 -10.88 3.36
C GLU A 10 -14.12 -11.36 2.31
N TYR A 11 -15.35 -10.84 2.33
CA TYR A 11 -16.40 -11.25 1.40
C TYR A 11 -16.06 -10.86 -0.04
N TYR A 12 -15.66 -9.60 -0.26
CA TYR A 12 -15.25 -9.13 -1.58
C TYR A 12 -13.98 -9.83 -2.07
N THR A 13 -13.05 -10.13 -1.18
CA THR A 13 -11.83 -10.90 -1.51
C THR A 13 -12.18 -12.32 -1.98
N LYS A 14 -13.13 -12.99 -1.31
CA LYS A 14 -13.62 -14.32 -1.69
C LYS A 14 -14.31 -14.33 -3.05
N ILE A 15 -15.12 -13.30 -3.33
CA ILE A 15 -15.78 -13.15 -4.63
C ILE A 15 -14.75 -12.87 -5.73
N ALA A 16 -13.80 -11.96 -5.51
CA ALA A 16 -12.78 -11.65 -6.49
C ALA A 16 -11.98 -12.90 -6.89
N GLY A 17 -11.53 -13.69 -5.90
CA GLY A 17 -10.83 -14.94 -6.16
C GLY A 17 -11.68 -15.99 -6.88
N TYR A 18 -12.99 -16.07 -6.61
CA TYR A 18 -13.90 -16.92 -7.38
C TYR A 18 -13.99 -16.48 -8.84
N VAL A 19 -14.17 -15.18 -9.08
CA VAL A 19 -14.35 -14.61 -10.42
C VAL A 19 -13.10 -14.76 -11.27
N GLU A 20 -11.90 -14.61 -10.69
CA GLU A 20 -10.64 -14.85 -11.40
C GLU A 20 -10.58 -16.28 -11.94
N VAL A 21 -10.82 -17.27 -11.10
CA VAL A 21 -10.84 -18.69 -11.52
C VAL A 21 -11.97 -18.99 -12.50
N ALA A 22 -13.15 -18.41 -12.29
CA ALA A 22 -14.28 -18.62 -13.19
C ALA A 22 -13.97 -18.09 -14.58
N ARG A 23 -13.27 -16.95 -14.70
CA ARG A 23 -12.82 -16.40 -15.97
C ARG A 23 -11.73 -17.23 -16.64
N GLU A 24 -10.85 -17.86 -15.87
CA GLU A 24 -9.90 -18.83 -16.42
C GLU A 24 -10.60 -20.07 -17.02
N MET A 25 -11.70 -20.52 -16.41
CA MET A 25 -12.47 -21.69 -16.86
C MET A 25 -13.44 -21.37 -18.01
N TYR A 26 -14.15 -20.25 -17.92
CA TYR A 26 -15.29 -19.92 -18.77
C TYR A 26 -15.05 -18.76 -19.74
N GLY A 27 -13.92 -18.06 -19.61
CA GLY A 27 -13.55 -16.91 -20.43
C GLY A 27 -13.70 -15.57 -19.72
N ALA A 28 -13.03 -14.54 -20.24
CA ALA A 28 -12.92 -13.22 -19.60
C ALA A 28 -14.27 -12.52 -19.36
N ASP A 29 -15.25 -12.77 -20.23
CA ASP A 29 -16.58 -12.15 -20.19
C ASP A 29 -17.55 -12.82 -19.21
N TYR A 30 -17.09 -13.82 -18.43
CA TYR A 30 -17.91 -14.51 -17.46
C TYR A 30 -18.50 -13.55 -16.42
N ASN A 31 -19.83 -13.59 -16.28
CA ASN A 31 -20.58 -12.78 -15.31
C ASN A 31 -21.10 -13.66 -14.15
N PRO A 32 -20.52 -13.54 -12.94
CA PRO A 32 -20.89 -14.38 -11.79
C PRO A 32 -22.32 -14.16 -11.30
N SER A 33 -22.98 -13.05 -11.67
CA SER A 33 -24.36 -12.78 -11.26
C SER A 33 -25.41 -13.49 -12.12
N GLN A 34 -25.00 -14.08 -13.24
CA GLN A 34 -25.91 -14.75 -14.18
C GLN A 34 -25.89 -16.28 -14.07
N HIS A 35 -25.02 -16.82 -13.20
CA HIS A 35 -24.79 -18.26 -13.07
C HIS A 35 -24.83 -18.70 -11.61
N ASP A 36 -25.26 -19.95 -11.40
CA ASP A 36 -25.17 -20.57 -10.08
C ASP A 36 -23.72 -20.79 -9.67
N LEU A 37 -23.49 -20.92 -8.36
CA LEU A 37 -22.16 -21.11 -7.81
C LEU A 37 -21.59 -22.48 -8.20
N ASP A 38 -20.58 -22.45 -9.08
CA ASP A 38 -19.88 -23.66 -9.50
C ASP A 38 -18.96 -24.21 -8.38
N PRO A 39 -19.19 -25.46 -7.95
CA PRO A 39 -18.41 -26.06 -6.88
C PRO A 39 -16.95 -26.40 -7.25
N GLU A 40 -16.64 -26.68 -8.53
CA GLU A 40 -15.26 -26.89 -8.98
C GLU A 40 -14.47 -25.58 -8.91
N VAL A 41 -15.08 -24.47 -9.36
CA VAL A 41 -14.47 -23.14 -9.27
C VAL A 41 -14.22 -22.75 -7.82
N VAL A 42 -15.17 -23.00 -6.91
CA VAL A 42 -14.97 -22.75 -5.47
C VAL A 42 -13.81 -23.56 -4.89
N ILE A 43 -13.64 -24.82 -5.32
CA ILE A 43 -12.53 -25.65 -4.85
C ILE A 43 -11.20 -25.17 -5.42
N ARG A 44 -11.15 -24.77 -6.69
CA ARG A 44 -9.96 -24.23 -7.34
C ARG A 44 -9.55 -22.89 -6.71
N ALA A 45 -10.49 -21.97 -6.47
CA ALA A 45 -10.24 -20.69 -5.81
C ALA A 45 -9.85 -20.85 -4.33
N GLY A 46 -10.42 -21.86 -3.67
CA GLY A 46 -10.30 -22.07 -2.23
C GLY A 46 -9.25 -23.08 -1.79
N GLY A 47 -8.57 -23.75 -2.71
CA GLY A 47 -7.67 -24.86 -2.40
C GLY A 47 -8.37 -26.03 -1.69
N GLY A 48 -9.64 -26.28 -2.01
CA GLY A 48 -10.46 -27.35 -1.40
C GLY A 48 -11.07 -27.03 -0.05
N LYS A 49 -11.50 -28.08 0.66
CA LYS A 49 -12.12 -27.96 1.99
C LYS A 49 -11.04 -27.87 3.07
N LYS A 50 -10.94 -26.72 3.75
CA LYS A 50 -10.09 -26.56 4.95
C LYS A 50 -10.96 -26.83 6.18
N HIS A 51 -10.57 -27.80 7.01
CA HIS A 51 -11.32 -28.24 8.20
C HIS A 51 -12.79 -28.62 7.91
N GLY A 52 -13.05 -29.25 6.76
CA GLY A 52 -14.38 -29.70 6.35
C GLY A 52 -15.27 -28.64 5.70
N ARG A 53 -14.84 -27.38 5.62
CA ARG A 53 -15.63 -26.28 5.06
C ARG A 53 -15.06 -25.77 3.73
N TYR A 54 -15.96 -25.49 2.78
CA TYR A 54 -15.66 -24.80 1.55
C TYR A 54 -15.15 -23.38 1.81
N TYR A 55 -14.49 -22.83 0.80
CA TYR A 55 -14.02 -21.45 0.81
C TYR A 55 -15.16 -20.44 0.74
N MET A 56 -16.21 -20.77 -0.03
CA MET A 56 -17.43 -19.99 -0.23
C MET A 56 -18.61 -20.95 -0.48
N GLY A 57 -19.85 -20.51 -0.21
CA GLY A 57 -21.05 -21.26 -0.59
C GLY A 57 -21.33 -22.53 0.22
N GLU A 58 -20.84 -22.63 1.46
CA GLU A 58 -21.16 -23.73 2.36
C GLU A 58 -22.69 -23.83 2.55
N GLY A 59 -23.26 -25.03 2.38
CA GLY A 59 -24.71 -25.27 2.44
C GLY A 59 -25.47 -25.01 1.14
N THR A 60 -24.89 -24.28 0.17
CA THR A 60 -25.47 -24.11 -1.18
C THR A 60 -24.92 -25.12 -2.19
N ILE A 61 -23.68 -25.59 -1.99
CA ILE A 61 -23.02 -26.57 -2.86
C ILE A 61 -23.45 -27.99 -2.47
N GLY A 62 -23.95 -28.75 -3.45
CA GLY A 62 -24.30 -30.16 -3.29
C GLY A 62 -23.09 -31.05 -3.01
N LEU A 63 -23.09 -31.77 -1.88
CA LEU A 63 -21.97 -32.59 -1.41
C LEU A 63 -21.71 -33.86 -2.23
N THR A 64 -22.70 -34.37 -2.94
CA THR A 64 -22.66 -35.69 -3.60
C THR A 64 -22.17 -35.67 -5.04
N THR A 65 -22.22 -34.52 -5.72
CA THR A 65 -21.82 -34.37 -7.13
C THR A 65 -20.51 -33.59 -7.28
N THR A 66 -20.00 -32.99 -6.19
CA THR A 66 -18.81 -32.14 -6.23
C THR A 66 -17.53 -32.98 -6.09
N PRO A 67 -16.60 -32.93 -7.08
CA PRO A 67 -15.31 -33.62 -6.96
C PRO A 67 -14.44 -32.99 -5.86
N ASN A 68 -13.70 -33.80 -5.10
CA ASN A 68 -12.77 -33.27 -4.09
C ASN A 68 -11.48 -32.72 -4.75
N LEU A 69 -10.74 -31.88 -4.04
CA LEU A 69 -9.49 -31.27 -4.51
C LEU A 69 -8.49 -32.29 -5.06
N ALA A 70 -8.36 -33.46 -4.44
CA ALA A 70 -7.48 -34.52 -4.91
C ALA A 70 -7.89 -35.03 -6.31
N GLN A 71 -9.19 -35.15 -6.56
CA GLN A 71 -9.72 -35.57 -7.87
C GLN A 71 -9.53 -34.46 -8.91
N ILE A 72 -9.72 -33.20 -8.54
CA ILE A 72 -9.45 -32.05 -9.42
C ILE A 72 -7.97 -31.98 -9.78
N ARG A 73 -7.06 -32.15 -8.81
CA ARG A 73 -5.61 -32.22 -9.06
C ARG A 73 -5.24 -33.36 -9.99
N ALA A 74 -5.82 -34.53 -9.80
CA ALA A 74 -5.55 -35.69 -10.65
C ALA A 74 -6.00 -35.49 -12.11
N ARG A 75 -7.04 -34.69 -12.35
CA ARG A 75 -7.55 -34.35 -13.70
C ARG A 75 -6.91 -33.10 -14.29
N SER A 76 -6.22 -32.29 -13.47
CA SER A 76 -5.66 -31.01 -13.91
C SER A 76 -4.40 -31.23 -14.73
N THR A 77 -4.37 -30.63 -15.91
CA THR A 77 -3.21 -30.56 -16.81
C THR A 77 -2.65 -29.14 -16.82
N ARG A 78 -1.53 -28.91 -17.51
CA ARG A 78 -0.90 -27.57 -17.61
C ARG A 78 -1.82 -26.50 -18.21
N SER A 79 -2.86 -26.88 -18.95
CA SER A 79 -3.84 -25.97 -19.56
C SER A 79 -5.12 -25.81 -18.74
N SER A 80 -5.23 -26.47 -17.59
CA SER A 80 -6.39 -26.32 -16.70
C SER A 80 -6.29 -25.01 -15.90
N ALA A 81 -7.42 -24.43 -15.52
CA ALA A 81 -7.46 -23.28 -14.63
C ALA A 81 -6.69 -23.55 -13.34
N SER A 82 -6.06 -22.50 -12.81
CA SER A 82 -5.15 -22.63 -11.70
C SER A 82 -5.88 -23.01 -10.40
N ILE A 83 -5.17 -23.70 -9.51
CA ILE A 83 -5.67 -24.04 -8.16
C ILE A 83 -4.97 -23.08 -7.20
N HIS A 84 -5.72 -22.14 -6.66
CA HIS A 84 -5.20 -21.17 -5.72
C HIS A 84 -5.16 -21.74 -4.29
N THR A 85 -4.20 -21.22 -3.53
CA THR A 85 -4.17 -21.44 -2.09
C THR A 85 -5.20 -20.52 -1.44
N ARG A 86 -5.99 -21.06 -0.51
CA ARG A 86 -6.90 -20.26 0.31
C ARG A 86 -6.15 -19.08 0.91
N PRO A 87 -6.58 -17.83 0.70
CA PRO A 87 -6.07 -16.69 1.44
C PRO A 87 -6.24 -16.98 2.94
N GLU A 88 -5.12 -17.14 3.64
CA GLU A 88 -5.14 -17.24 5.09
C GLU A 88 -5.28 -15.82 5.62
N PRO A 89 -6.17 -15.55 6.59
CA PRO A 89 -6.16 -14.26 7.26
C PRO A 89 -4.75 -14.06 7.79
N ALA A 90 -4.07 -13.02 7.28
CA ALA A 90 -2.71 -12.74 7.67
C ALA A 90 -2.65 -12.69 9.20
N ARG A 91 -1.65 -13.36 9.79
CA ARG A 91 -1.45 -13.34 11.24
C ARG A 91 -1.44 -11.88 11.69
N PRO A 92 -2.08 -11.54 12.82
CA PRO A 92 -2.17 -10.16 13.29
C PRO A 92 -0.79 -9.48 13.34
N GLU A 93 0.25 -10.24 13.69
CA GLU A 93 1.65 -9.81 13.65
C GLU A 93 2.13 -9.34 12.26
N MET A 94 1.79 -10.07 11.19
CA MET A 94 2.17 -9.69 9.82
C MET A 94 1.40 -8.47 9.33
N LYS A 95 0.14 -8.31 9.75
CA LYS A 95 -0.65 -7.11 9.41
C LYS A 95 -0.08 -5.88 10.11
N ALA A 96 0.21 -6.00 11.40
CA ALA A 96 0.81 -4.93 12.19
C ALA A 96 2.17 -4.52 11.61
N LEU A 97 3.01 -5.50 11.24
CA LEU A 97 4.31 -5.23 10.61
C LEU A 97 4.17 -4.54 9.25
N ALA A 98 3.20 -4.92 8.42
CA ALA A 98 2.97 -4.29 7.12
C ALA A 98 2.50 -2.83 7.27
N GLU A 99 1.65 -2.56 8.25
CA GLU A 99 1.21 -1.21 8.59
C GLU A 99 2.37 -0.36 9.13
N GLU A 100 3.19 -0.93 10.02
CA GLU A 100 4.39 -0.26 10.53
C GLU A 100 5.36 0.09 9.39
N LEU A 101 5.65 -0.85 8.48
CA LEU A 101 6.49 -0.60 7.31
C LEU A 101 5.95 0.56 6.45
N TYR A 102 4.63 0.60 6.22
CA TYR A 102 4.01 1.70 5.49
C TYR A 102 4.22 3.05 6.21
N THR A 103 4.06 3.09 7.53
CA THR A 103 4.27 4.33 8.31
C THR A 103 5.74 4.76 8.31
N VAL A 104 6.68 3.81 8.36
CA VAL A 104 8.11 4.08 8.30
C VAL A 104 8.50 4.61 6.92
N GLU A 105 7.93 4.05 5.85
CA GLU A 105 8.14 4.56 4.49
C GLU A 105 7.60 5.97 4.31
N GLN A 106 6.42 6.27 4.84
CA GLN A 106 5.87 7.63 4.82
C GLN A 106 6.71 8.61 5.64
N MET A 107 7.13 8.21 6.84
CA MET A 107 7.98 9.03 7.70
C MET A 107 9.32 9.33 7.03
N LYS A 108 9.91 8.34 6.35
CA LYS A 108 11.11 8.52 5.54
C LYS A 108 10.89 9.55 4.43
N GLN A 109 9.77 9.50 3.71
CA GLN A 109 9.46 10.48 2.66
C GLN A 109 9.32 11.90 3.24
N CYS A 110 8.65 12.04 4.40
CA CYS A 110 8.50 13.33 5.08
C CYS A 110 9.87 13.90 5.50
N ILE A 111 10.73 13.08 6.09
CA ILE A 111 12.08 13.51 6.51
C ILE A 111 12.92 13.95 5.29
N LEU A 112 12.86 13.20 4.18
CA LEU A 112 13.58 13.57 2.97
C LEU A 112 13.09 14.90 2.40
N GLN A 113 11.77 15.12 2.40
CA GLN A 113 11.19 16.38 1.95
C GLN A 113 11.59 17.55 2.85
N ASP A 114 11.57 17.36 4.17
CA ASP A 114 12.01 18.37 5.14
C ASP A 114 13.49 18.71 4.94
N MET A 115 14.35 17.71 4.72
CA MET A 115 15.77 17.94 4.44
C MET A 115 15.99 18.74 3.15
N GLU A 116 15.18 18.52 2.11
CA GLU A 116 15.30 19.24 0.84
C GLU A 116 14.71 20.66 0.87
N GLN A 117 13.67 20.91 1.68
CA GLN A 117 12.94 22.19 1.65
C GLN A 117 13.23 23.07 2.86
N PHE A 118 13.20 22.49 4.05
CA PHE A 118 13.24 23.24 5.30
C PHE A 118 14.65 23.66 5.69
N ILE A 119 15.64 22.77 5.56
CA ILE A 119 17.04 23.06 5.89
C ILE A 119 17.61 24.21 5.04
N PRO A 120 17.52 24.21 3.70
CA PRO A 120 18.07 25.31 2.91
C PRO A 120 17.34 26.63 3.16
N HIS A 121 16.02 26.60 3.39
CA HIS A 121 15.26 27.80 3.75
C HIS A 121 15.72 28.37 5.11
N CYS A 122 15.93 27.52 6.10
CA CYS A 122 16.41 27.94 7.42
C CYS A 122 17.83 28.54 7.34
N VAL A 123 18.74 27.90 6.59
CA VAL A 123 20.09 28.42 6.37
C VAL A 123 20.06 29.76 5.64
N GLN A 124 19.23 29.88 4.60
CA GLN A 124 19.09 31.13 3.84
C GLN A 124 18.55 32.26 4.71
N GLN A 125 17.52 32.00 5.53
CA GLN A 125 17.00 32.99 6.48
C GLN A 125 18.07 33.44 7.48
N CYS A 126 18.86 32.51 8.02
CA CYS A 126 19.96 32.84 8.93
C CYS A 126 21.00 33.75 8.25
N ILE A 127 21.30 33.50 6.98
CA ILE A 127 22.24 34.33 6.21
C ILE A 127 21.67 35.74 6.03
N GLU A 128 20.41 35.87 5.63
CA GLU A 128 19.73 37.15 5.41
C GLU A 128 19.61 37.98 6.69
N ASP A 129 19.29 37.35 7.82
CA ASP A 129 19.17 38.01 9.12
C ASP A 129 20.53 38.55 9.62
N MET A 130 21.62 37.85 9.34
CA MET A 130 22.97 38.26 9.75
C MET A 130 23.62 39.25 8.77
N GLN A 131 23.18 39.29 7.52
CA GLN A 131 23.74 40.16 6.49
C GLN A 131 23.79 41.67 6.87
N PRO A 132 22.73 42.30 7.40
CA PRO A 132 22.76 43.72 7.76
C PRO A 132 23.70 44.02 8.93
N GLN A 133 23.87 43.07 9.86
CA GLN A 133 24.80 43.25 10.98
C GLN A 133 26.25 43.25 10.50
N ILE A 134 26.60 42.32 9.61
CA ILE A 134 27.93 42.25 8.99
C ILE A 134 28.20 43.51 8.16
N GLN A 135 27.22 43.96 7.37
CA GLN A 135 27.37 45.13 6.52
C GLN A 135 27.47 46.44 7.33
N ALA A 136 26.72 46.56 8.43
CA ALA A 136 26.82 47.69 9.35
C ALA A 136 28.18 47.72 10.07
N ALA A 137 28.66 46.56 10.53
CA ALA A 137 29.98 46.44 11.16
C ALA A 137 31.11 46.83 10.18
N MET A 138 31.03 46.36 8.93
CA MET A 138 32.00 46.70 7.88
C MET A 138 31.98 48.19 7.53
N LYS A 139 30.79 48.78 7.38
CA LYS A 139 30.64 50.22 7.10
C LYS A 139 31.22 51.07 8.23
N ALA A 140 30.94 50.71 9.49
CA ALA A 140 31.48 51.41 10.65
C ALA A 140 33.02 51.35 10.70
N GLN A 141 33.63 50.22 10.33
CA GLN A 141 35.08 50.11 10.20
C GLN A 141 35.63 51.03 9.10
N CYS A 142 35.03 51.03 7.91
CA CYS A 142 35.46 51.91 6.81
C CYS A 142 35.32 53.40 7.17
N ASP A 143 34.21 53.80 7.78
CA ASP A 143 33.97 55.18 8.22
C ASP A 143 35.03 55.62 9.26
N TYR A 144 35.37 54.73 10.21
CA TYR A 144 36.43 54.98 11.19
C TYR A 144 37.79 55.21 10.51
N PHE A 145 38.18 54.34 9.57
CA PHE A 145 39.45 54.49 8.85
C PHE A 145 39.50 55.77 8.01
N LEU A 146 38.41 56.15 7.34
CA LEU A 146 38.32 57.38 6.55
C LEU A 146 38.48 58.63 7.42
N VAL A 147 37.82 58.66 8.59
CA VAL A 147 37.95 59.77 9.55
C VAL A 147 39.41 59.89 10.03
N CYS A 148 40.04 58.79 10.44
CA CYS A 148 41.44 58.83 10.86
C CYS A 148 42.39 59.32 9.76
N PHE A 149 42.16 58.91 8.51
CA PHE A 149 43.00 59.30 7.38
C PHE A 149 42.85 60.80 7.03
N THR A 150 41.63 61.34 7.06
CA THR A 150 41.39 62.77 6.79
C THR A 150 41.99 63.68 7.86
N HIS A 151 41.96 63.28 9.14
CA HIS A 151 42.61 64.02 10.22
C HIS A 151 44.15 64.10 10.08
N MET A 152 44.80 63.07 9.51
CA MET A 152 46.24 63.07 9.25
C MET A 152 46.66 63.94 8.06
N LEU A 153 45.76 64.21 7.10
CA LEU A 153 46.08 65.03 5.92
C LEU A 153 45.87 66.54 6.13
N VAL A 154 45.14 66.92 7.19
CA VAL A 154 44.80 68.32 7.50
C VAL A 154 45.62 68.88 8.68
N SER A 155 46.42 68.05 9.36
CA SER A 155 47.39 68.46 10.40
C SER A 155 48.79 68.64 9.81
#